data_AF-A0A1D1YP55-F1
#
_entry.id   AF-A0A1D1YP55-F1
#
_cell.length_a   1.000
_cell.length_b   1.000
_cell.length_c   1.000
_cell.angle_alpha   90.00
_cell.angle_beta   90.00
_cell.angle_gamma   90.00
#
_symmetry.space_group_name_H-M   'P 1'
#
loop_
_entity.id
_entity.type
_entity.pdbx_description
1 polymer ?
#
loop_
_entity_poly.entity_id
_entity_poly.type
_entity_poly.pdbx_seq_one_letter_code
_entity_poly.pdbx_strand_id
1 'polypeptide(L)'
;TYDHVSKTVAMGTTSAPKEFEVWAFVDDDYEKTDQKMEQRSDENIDYSTSDALKNNPTNQPGSNILDSSSSSSSSLLHLSGRDLKLGSSPNHLFLGRFIYDINGLPIQTFEVDKWSKPVRAIIMKVNSNWDNPLYTCLYRFRVHGKRADVNQNFSTG
;
A
#
# COMPACT_ATOMS: atom_id res chain seq x y z
N THR A 1 8.36 -13.86 -4.03
CA THR A 1 8.24 -14.98 -4.98
C THR A 1 7.17 -14.68 -6.00
N TYR A 2 7.45 -14.97 -7.26
CA TYR A 2 6.46 -14.94 -8.34
C TYR A 2 6.29 -16.35 -8.89
N ASP A 3 5.07 -16.66 -9.32
CA ASP A 3 4.66 -17.95 -9.84
C ASP A 3 3.80 -17.75 -11.08
N HIS A 4 4.07 -18.53 -12.12
CA HIS A 4 3.38 -18.52 -13.40
C HIS A 4 3.03 -19.95 -13.84
N VAL A 5 2.09 -20.08 -14.77
CA VAL A 5 1.77 -21.38 -15.39
C VAL A 5 3.00 -22.01 -16.05
N SER A 6 3.17 -23.32 -15.87
CA SER A 6 4.23 -24.11 -16.50
C SER A 6 4.04 -24.20 -18.02
N LYS A 7 5.16 -24.20 -18.77
CA LYS A 7 5.17 -24.40 -20.23
C LYS A 7 4.51 -25.70 -20.67
N THR A 8 4.50 -26.72 -19.81
CA THR A 8 3.93 -28.04 -20.11
C THR A 8 2.40 -28.04 -20.22
N VAL A 9 1.73 -27.04 -19.64
CA VAL A 9 0.26 -26.97 -19.61
C VAL A 9 -0.28 -25.66 -20.22
N ALA A 10 0.60 -24.72 -20.55
CA ALA A 10 0.23 -23.44 -21.14
C ALA A 10 0.26 -23.50 -22.67
N MET A 11 -0.73 -22.87 -23.32
CA MET A 11 -0.69 -22.62 -24.77
C MET A 11 0.38 -21.59 -25.16
N GLY A 12 0.84 -20.78 -24.21
CA GLY A 12 1.93 -19.82 -24.36
C GLY A 12 2.24 -19.12 -23.03
N THR A 13 3.50 -18.73 -22.83
CA THR A 13 3.96 -18.09 -21.58
C THR A 13 4.52 -16.68 -21.80
N THR A 14 4.44 -16.14 -23.02
CA THR A 14 4.97 -14.82 -23.38
C THR A 14 4.27 -13.67 -22.67
N SER A 15 3.04 -13.87 -22.18
CA SER A 15 2.33 -12.88 -21.37
C SER A 15 2.84 -12.78 -19.92
N ALA A 16 3.78 -13.64 -19.49
CA ALA A 16 4.37 -13.53 -18.17
C ALA A 16 5.10 -12.17 -18.02
N PRO A 17 5.09 -11.56 -16.82
CA PRO A 17 5.91 -10.39 -16.56
C PRO A 17 7.38 -10.75 -16.79
N LYS A 18 8.14 -9.82 -17.35
CA LYS A 18 9.58 -9.95 -17.56
C LYS A 18 10.30 -9.09 -16.54
N GLU A 19 10.36 -7.78 -16.77
CA GLU A 19 10.93 -6.84 -15.82
C GLU A 19 9.85 -6.29 -14.90
N PHE A 20 10.11 -6.30 -13.59
CA PHE A 20 9.24 -5.69 -12.60
C PHE A 20 10.04 -5.10 -11.44
N GLU A 21 9.46 -4.08 -10.81
CA GLU A 21 9.95 -3.43 -9.61
C GLU A 21 9.07 -3.81 -8.42
N VAL A 22 9.67 -3.85 -7.24
CA VAL A 22 8.96 -4.01 -5.97
C VAL A 22 9.22 -2.79 -5.10
N TRP A 23 8.14 -2.21 -4.59
CA TRP A 23 8.14 -1.05 -3.72
C TRP A 23 7.36 -1.36 -2.45
N ALA A 24 7.72 -0.69 -1.36
CA ALA A 24 7.01 -0.75 -0.09
C ALA A 24 6.49 0.63 0.31
N PHE A 25 5.37 0.65 1.04
CA PHE A 25 4.90 1.83 1.75
C PHE A 25 5.26 1.71 3.25
N VAL A 26 6.02 2.68 3.75
CA VAL A 26 6.48 2.76 5.14
C VAL A 26 5.77 3.91 5.86
N ASP A 27 5.49 3.76 7.14
CA ASP A 27 5.02 4.87 7.98
C ASP A 27 6.18 5.45 8.79
N ASP A 28 6.28 6.77 8.75
CA ASP A 28 7.20 7.53 9.62
C ASP A 28 6.74 7.52 11.08
N ASP A 29 5.47 7.20 11.34
CA ASP A 29 4.85 7.33 12.66
C ASP A 29 5.12 6.14 13.61
N TYR A 30 5.82 5.09 13.17
CA TYR A 30 6.08 3.91 14.02
C TYR A 30 6.92 4.25 15.27
N GLU A 31 7.68 5.35 15.26
CA GLU A 31 8.44 5.80 16.44
C GLU A 31 7.62 6.66 17.43
N LYS A 32 6.43 7.16 17.06
CA LYS A 32 5.62 8.02 17.95
C LYS A 32 4.65 7.24 18.83
N THR A 33 4.37 5.98 18.52
CA THR A 33 3.42 5.17 19.29
C THR A 33 3.97 4.70 20.64
N ASP A 34 5.28 4.50 20.76
CA ASP A 34 5.90 4.09 22.03
C ASP A 34 5.91 5.23 23.05
N GLN A 35 6.07 6.48 22.62
CA GLN A 35 6.10 7.65 23.53
C GLN A 35 4.71 8.11 24.00
N LYS A 36 3.62 7.67 23.35
CA LYS A 36 2.26 8.13 23.66
C LYS A 36 1.52 7.24 24.66
N MET A 37 2.01 6.03 24.94
CA MET A 37 1.44 5.17 25.99
C MET A 37 1.98 5.48 27.40
N GLU A 38 3.17 6.07 27.53
CA GLU A 38 3.76 6.44 28.84
C GLU A 38 3.22 7.75 29.43
N GLN A 39 2.56 8.61 28.64
CA GLN A 39 2.06 9.92 29.12
C GLN A 39 0.58 9.92 29.51
N ARG A 40 -0.09 8.76 29.60
CA ARG A 40 -1.54 8.66 29.90
C ARG A 40 -1.89 8.10 31.27
N SER A 41 -0.94 7.81 32.16
CA SER A 41 -1.24 7.27 33.50
C SER A 41 -1.46 8.29 34.62
N ASP A 42 -1.14 9.58 34.45
CA ASP A 42 -1.03 10.50 35.61
C ASP A 42 -1.90 11.78 35.55
N GLU A 43 -3.15 11.72 35.05
CA GLU A 43 -4.12 12.79 35.37
C GLU A 43 -5.43 12.21 35.91
N ASN A 44 -5.57 12.34 37.23
CA ASN A 44 -6.71 11.94 38.04
C ASN A 44 -7.23 13.21 38.71
N ILE A 45 -8.17 13.96 38.10
CA ILE A 45 -8.85 15.08 38.77
C ILE A 45 -10.34 15.15 38.40
N ASP A 46 -11.13 14.73 39.39
CA ASP A 46 -12.41 15.24 39.94
C ASP A 46 -13.36 16.07 39.05
N TYR A 47 -14.61 15.60 38.93
CA TYR A 47 -15.71 16.29 38.23
C TYR A 47 -16.76 16.74 39.25
N SER A 48 -16.75 18.03 39.61
CA SER A 48 -17.83 18.68 40.37
C SER A 48 -18.14 20.09 39.86
N THR A 49 -19.29 20.19 39.16
CA THR A 49 -20.37 21.20 39.23
C THR A 49 -20.19 22.69 38.84
N SER A 50 -21.15 23.11 37.99
CA SER A 50 -21.81 24.41 37.74
C SER A 50 -21.01 25.63 37.28
N ASP A 51 -21.35 26.17 36.10
CA ASP A 51 -22.28 27.30 36.03
C ASP A 51 -22.70 27.66 34.59
N ALA A 52 -23.95 28.07 34.45
CA ALA A 52 -24.63 28.44 33.21
C ALA A 52 -24.42 29.92 32.84
N LEU A 53 -24.57 30.25 31.54
CA LEU A 53 -25.27 31.42 30.96
C LEU A 53 -25.01 31.46 29.43
N LYS A 54 -25.96 30.99 28.59
CA LYS A 54 -26.90 31.75 27.74
C LYS A 54 -26.27 32.64 26.64
N ASN A 55 -26.54 32.31 25.36
CA ASN A 55 -27.36 33.11 24.42
C ASN A 55 -27.46 32.46 23.02
N ASN A 56 -28.65 32.57 22.40
CA ASN A 56 -29.10 32.18 21.05
C ASN A 56 -30.08 33.31 20.59
N PRO A 57 -30.63 33.42 19.35
CA PRO A 57 -30.35 32.86 18.01
C PRO A 57 -30.45 33.95 16.86
N THR A 58 -30.30 33.60 15.56
CA THR A 58 -31.10 34.19 14.43
C THR A 58 -30.95 33.46 13.07
N ASN A 59 -32.00 33.55 12.24
CA ASN A 59 -32.33 32.77 11.03
C ASN A 59 -31.80 33.35 9.68
N GLN A 60 -31.48 32.43 8.72
CA GLN A 60 -31.59 32.33 7.22
C GLN A 60 -31.91 33.57 6.32
N PRO A 61 -31.66 33.64 4.96
CA PRO A 61 -31.63 32.56 3.93
C PRO A 61 -30.71 32.69 2.66
N GLY A 62 -30.54 31.60 1.89
CA GLY A 62 -30.55 31.55 0.39
C GLY A 62 -29.28 31.81 -0.47
N SER A 63 -28.86 30.81 -1.26
CA SER A 63 -28.75 30.88 -2.75
C SER A 63 -28.27 29.57 -3.38
N ASN A 64 -28.85 29.27 -4.54
CA ASN A 64 -28.77 28.04 -5.31
C ASN A 64 -27.54 28.00 -6.24
N ILE A 65 -26.94 26.82 -6.46
CA ILE A 65 -26.40 26.45 -7.78
C ILE A 65 -26.72 24.97 -8.05
N LEU A 66 -27.51 24.76 -9.11
CA LEU A 66 -27.78 23.51 -9.79
C LEU A 66 -26.67 23.26 -10.82
N ASP A 67 -26.11 22.05 -10.86
CA ASP A 67 -25.91 21.35 -12.13
C ASP A 67 -25.99 19.84 -11.88
N SER A 68 -26.98 19.26 -12.54
CA SER A 68 -27.20 17.84 -12.73
C SER A 68 -26.75 17.50 -14.16
N SER A 69 -25.67 16.74 -14.30
CA SER A 69 -25.49 15.89 -15.47
C SER A 69 -24.93 14.54 -15.08
N SER A 70 -25.86 13.59 -14.99
CA SER A 70 -25.61 12.16 -15.00
C SER A 70 -24.84 11.75 -16.25
N SER A 71 -23.69 11.11 -16.08
CA SER A 71 -23.19 10.12 -17.04
C SER A 71 -22.47 9.00 -16.30
N SER A 72 -23.28 8.15 -15.69
CA SER A 72 -22.87 6.79 -15.31
C SER A 72 -22.52 6.03 -16.58
N SER A 73 -21.28 6.07 -17.03
CA SER A 73 -20.68 5.05 -17.88
C SER A 73 -19.15 5.19 -17.94
N SER A 74 -18.46 4.08 -17.65
CA SER A 74 -17.06 3.78 -17.98
C SER A 74 -15.92 4.28 -17.07
N SER A 75 -16.04 4.11 -15.75
CA SER A 75 -14.90 4.33 -14.83
C SER A 75 -13.76 3.27 -14.91
N LEU A 76 -13.72 2.40 -15.93
CA LEU A 76 -12.71 1.32 -16.02
C LEU A 76 -11.74 1.39 -17.22
N LEU A 77 -11.83 2.40 -18.09
CA LEU A 77 -10.93 2.51 -19.26
C LEU A 77 -9.99 3.73 -19.24
N HIS A 78 -9.77 4.36 -18.08
CA HIS A 78 -8.94 5.57 -17.97
C HIS A 78 -7.69 5.43 -17.08
N LEU A 79 -7.16 4.20 -16.94
CA LEU A 79 -5.88 3.97 -16.25
C LEU A 79 -4.66 4.01 -17.19
N SER A 80 -4.87 4.03 -18.51
CA SER A 80 -3.81 4.00 -19.51
C SER A 80 -2.95 5.28 -19.60
N GLY A 81 -3.14 6.25 -18.69
CA GLY A 81 -2.41 7.52 -18.71
C GLY A 81 -2.02 8.09 -17.34
N ARG A 82 -2.25 7.35 -16.25
CA ARG A 82 -1.75 7.76 -14.92
C ARG A 82 -0.65 6.80 -14.50
N ASP A 83 0.58 7.14 -14.85
CA ASP A 83 1.75 6.44 -14.32
C ASP A 83 1.71 6.48 -12.79
N LEU A 84 1.88 5.30 -12.18
CA LEU A 84 2.07 5.20 -10.74
C LEU A 84 3.36 5.94 -10.37
N LYS A 85 3.22 7.12 -9.75
CA LYS A 85 4.34 7.94 -9.26
C LYS A 85 4.96 7.35 -8.00
N LEU A 86 5.66 6.23 -8.17
CA LEU A 86 6.46 5.59 -7.11
C LEU A 86 7.78 6.35 -6.93
N GLY A 87 8.30 6.38 -5.70
CA GLY A 87 9.51 7.11 -5.34
C GLY A 87 9.36 8.64 -5.17
N SER A 88 8.21 9.23 -5.49
CA SER A 88 7.96 10.67 -5.26
C SER A 88 7.52 11.02 -3.83
N SER A 89 7.21 10.03 -3.01
CA SER A 89 6.81 10.19 -1.61
C SER A 89 7.94 9.65 -0.71
N PRO A 90 8.25 10.31 0.42
CA PRO A 90 9.22 9.78 1.40
C PRO A 90 8.82 8.39 1.93
N ASN A 91 7.53 8.07 1.90
CA ASN A 91 7.00 6.80 2.38
C ASN A 91 7.15 5.67 1.35
N HIS A 92 7.64 5.96 0.13
CA HIS A 92 7.91 4.95 -0.89
C HIS A 92 9.34 4.43 -0.76
N LEU A 93 9.47 3.18 -0.34
CA LEU A 93 10.75 2.48 -0.27
C LEU A 93 10.91 1.57 -1.49
N PHE A 94 11.98 1.76 -2.26
CA PHE A 94 12.35 0.84 -3.34
C PHE A 94 12.99 -0.43 -2.75
N LEU A 95 12.42 -1.59 -3.06
CA LEU A 95 12.92 -2.89 -2.57
C LEU A 95 13.76 -3.65 -3.61
N GLY A 96 13.63 -3.31 -4.89
CA GLY A 96 14.44 -3.89 -5.95
C GLY A 96 13.75 -3.97 -7.30
N ARG A 97 14.56 -4.27 -8.32
CA ARG A 97 14.12 -4.58 -9.68
C ARG A 97 14.57 -5.97 -10.05
N PHE A 98 13.67 -6.74 -10.63
CA PHE A 98 13.85 -8.16 -10.91
C PHE A 98 13.44 -8.51 -12.33
N ILE A 99 13.97 -9.63 -12.81
CA ILE A 99 13.61 -10.24 -14.08
C ILE A 99 13.09 -11.65 -13.81
N TYR A 100 11.84 -11.92 -14.15
CA TYR A 100 11.31 -13.28 -14.16
C TYR A 100 11.80 -14.01 -15.40
N ASP A 101 12.58 -15.09 -15.23
CA ASP A 101 13.13 -15.87 -16.32
C ASP A 101 12.08 -16.83 -16.90
N ILE A 102 11.60 -16.56 -18.10
CA ILE A 102 10.64 -17.43 -18.79
C ILE A 102 11.18 -18.84 -19.04
N ASN A 103 12.50 -19.05 -19.05
CA ASN A 103 13.14 -20.34 -19.26
C ASN A 103 13.49 -21.08 -17.97
N GLY A 104 13.37 -20.40 -16.82
CA GLY A 104 13.60 -20.98 -15.50
C GLY A 104 12.43 -21.81 -15.00
N LEU A 105 12.45 -22.10 -13.69
CA LEU A 105 11.34 -22.77 -13.01
C LEU A 105 10.09 -21.86 -13.01
N PRO A 106 8.87 -22.43 -13.05
CA PRO A 106 7.63 -21.64 -13.01
C PRO A 106 7.49 -20.79 -11.73
N ILE A 107 8.08 -21.24 -10.63
CA ILE A 107 8.10 -20.54 -9.34
C ILE A 107 9.51 -19.99 -9.12
N GLN A 108 9.64 -18.67 -8.99
CA GLN A 108 10.92 -17.98 -8.79
C GLN A 108 10.87 -17.07 -7.57
N THR A 109 11.89 -17.15 -6.72
CA THR A 109 12.03 -16.34 -5.52
C THR A 109 13.16 -15.35 -5.73
N PHE A 110 12.88 -14.10 -5.34
CA PHE A 110 13.79 -12.97 -5.48
C PHE A 110 14.01 -12.41 -4.08
N GLU A 111 15.26 -12.23 -3.70
CA GLU A 111 15.63 -11.62 -2.42
C GLU A 111 15.66 -10.10 -2.55
N VAL A 112 15.27 -9.43 -1.48
CA VAL A 112 15.34 -7.97 -1.32
C VAL A 112 16.37 -7.66 -0.23
N ASP A 113 16.94 -6.46 -0.27
CA ASP A 113 17.84 -6.01 0.79
C ASP A 113 17.13 -6.01 2.16
N LYS A 114 17.91 -6.28 3.21
CA LYS A 114 17.37 -6.34 4.57
C LYS A 114 16.82 -4.97 4.97
N TRP A 115 15.55 -4.96 5.36
CA TRP A 115 14.87 -3.79 5.91
C TRP A 115 14.42 -4.07 7.34
N SER A 116 14.62 -3.10 8.23
CA SER A 116 14.41 -3.26 9.67
C SER A 116 13.06 -2.75 10.17
N LYS A 117 12.39 -1.87 9.42
CA LYS A 117 11.10 -1.30 9.82
C LYS A 117 9.92 -2.10 9.25
N PRO A 118 8.78 -2.19 9.95
CA PRO A 118 7.58 -2.79 9.38
C PRO A 118 7.13 -2.04 8.12
N VAL A 119 6.60 -2.78 7.15
CA VAL A 119 6.02 -2.22 5.91
C VAL A 119 4.53 -2.49 5.89
N ARG A 120 3.72 -1.51 5.47
CA ARG A 120 2.26 -1.63 5.48
C ARG A 120 1.69 -2.22 4.19
N ALA A 121 2.32 -1.90 3.07
CA ALA A 121 1.86 -2.31 1.76
C ALA A 121 3.05 -2.57 0.85
N ILE A 122 2.86 -3.46 -0.11
CA ILE A 122 3.81 -3.77 -1.18
C ILE A 122 3.15 -3.48 -2.52
N ILE A 123 3.89 -2.87 -3.42
CA ILE A 123 3.48 -2.58 -4.78
C ILE A 123 4.45 -3.32 -5.72
N MET A 124 3.90 -4.14 -6.60
CA MET A 124 4.64 -4.72 -7.72
C MET A 124 4.29 -3.91 -8.97
N LYS A 125 5.28 -3.24 -9.56
CA LYS A 125 5.14 -2.50 -10.82
C LYS A 125 5.74 -3.33 -11.94
N VAL A 126 4.94 -3.71 -12.91
CA VAL A 126 5.43 -4.44 -14.09
C VAL A 126 5.89 -3.45 -15.14
N ASN A 127 7.12 -3.60 -15.61
CA ASN A 127 7.74 -2.72 -16.59
C ASN A 127 7.65 -3.31 -18.01
N SER A 128 7.69 -4.64 -18.14
CA SER A 128 7.59 -5.35 -19.41
C SER A 128 7.09 -6.78 -19.25
N ASN A 129 6.74 -7.41 -20.37
CA ASN A 129 6.46 -8.85 -20.47
C ASN A 129 7.41 -9.51 -21.48
N TRP A 130 7.20 -10.79 -21.77
CA TRP A 130 7.98 -11.55 -22.73
C TRP A 130 7.41 -11.44 -24.15
N ASP A 131 7.22 -10.21 -24.61
CA ASP A 131 6.80 -9.82 -25.97
C ASP A 131 5.36 -10.22 -26.35
N ASN A 132 4.47 -10.38 -25.37
CA ASN A 132 3.04 -10.48 -25.67
C ASN A 132 2.48 -9.07 -25.98
N PRO A 133 1.99 -8.81 -27.20
CA PRO A 133 1.62 -7.47 -27.64
C PRO A 133 0.28 -6.98 -27.09
N LEU A 134 -0.53 -7.87 -26.50
CA LEU A 134 -1.91 -7.54 -26.10
C LEU A 134 -2.06 -7.36 -24.60
N TYR A 135 -1.35 -8.16 -23.80
CA TYR A 135 -1.55 -8.17 -22.35
C TYR A 135 -0.39 -8.79 -21.59
N THR A 136 -0.39 -8.57 -20.27
CA THR A 136 0.46 -9.25 -19.31
C THR A 136 -0.43 -10.02 -18.33
N CYS A 137 -0.15 -11.31 -18.13
CA CYS A 137 -0.86 -12.15 -17.18
C CYS A 137 -0.13 -12.18 -15.83
N LEU A 138 -0.86 -11.95 -14.74
CA LEU A 138 -0.34 -12.12 -13.39
C LEU A 138 -1.04 -13.30 -12.74
N TYR A 139 -0.26 -14.33 -12.36
CA TYR A 139 -0.76 -15.51 -11.70
C TYR A 139 -0.70 -15.35 -10.18
N ARG A 140 0.50 -15.42 -9.59
CA ARG A 140 0.62 -15.31 -8.13
C ARG A 140 1.90 -14.62 -7.70
N PHE A 141 1.73 -13.48 -7.04
CA PHE A 141 2.79 -12.77 -6.33
C PHE A 141 2.68 -13.06 -4.83
N ARG A 142 3.79 -13.44 -4.21
CA ARG A 142 3.90 -13.76 -2.78
C ARG A 142 5.00 -12.92 -2.15
N VAL A 143 4.66 -12.30 -1.03
CA VAL A 143 5.60 -11.57 -0.17
C VAL A 143 5.90 -12.43 1.05
N HIS A 144 7.17 -12.53 1.41
CA HIS A 144 7.63 -13.25 2.58
C HIS A 144 8.32 -12.26 3.52
N GLY A 145 8.20 -12.47 4.83
CA GLY A 145 8.80 -11.60 5.82
C GLY A 145 8.51 -12.09 7.23
N LYS A 146 9.09 -11.40 8.20
CA LYS A 146 8.76 -11.58 9.62
C LYS A 146 7.67 -10.58 10.01
N ARG A 147 6.79 -10.98 10.91
CA ARG A 147 5.84 -10.04 11.52
C ARG A 147 6.60 -9.10 12.44
N ALA A 148 6.13 -7.87 12.55
CA ALA A 148 6.63 -6.95 13.56
C ALA A 148 6.25 -7.53 14.94
N ASP A 149 7.25 -7.76 15.79
CA ASP A 149 7.00 -8.15 17.18
C ASP A 149 6.61 -6.89 17.96
N VAL A 150 5.34 -6.80 18.36
CA VAL A 150 4.82 -5.65 19.14
C VAL A 150 5.23 -5.76 20.62
N ASN A 151 5.83 -6.88 21.05
CA ASN A 151 6.10 -7.19 22.46
C ASN A 151 7.56 -7.54 22.76
N GLN A 152 8.55 -6.91 22.11
CA GLN A 152 9.93 -6.98 22.64
C GLN A 152 10.15 -5.87 23.66
N ASN A 153 9.51 -6.02 24.82
CA ASN A 153 9.97 -5.36 26.03
C ASN A 153 11.30 -5.99 26.44
N PHE A 154 12.29 -5.12 26.65
CA PHE A 154 13.62 -5.39 27.17
C PHE A 154 13.60 -6.43 28.30
N SER A 155 14.19 -7.60 28.06
CA SER A 155 14.66 -8.48 29.13
C SER A 155 16.18 -8.39 29.17
N THR A 156 16.69 -7.31 29.75
CA THR A 156 18.03 -7.33 30.37
C THR A 156 17.90 -8.04 31.71
N GLY A 157 18.50 -9.22 31.81
CA GLY A 157 18.83 -9.91 33.05
C GLY A 157 20.33 -10.15 33.07
#